data_AF-A0A7X0SLX1-F1
#
_entry.id   AF-A0A7X0SLX1-F1
#
_cell.length_a   1.000
_cell.length_b   1.000
_cell.length_c   1.000
_cell.angle_alpha   90.00
_cell.angle_beta   90.00
_cell.angle_gamma   90.00
#
_symmetry.space_group_name_H-M   'P 1'
#
loop_
_entity.id
_entity.type
_entity.pdbx_description
1 polymer ?
#
loop_
_entity_poly.entity_id
_entity_poly.type
_entity_poly.pdbx_seq_one_letter_code
_entity_poly.pdbx_strand_id
1 'polypeptide(L)'
;MNVPNMLTMSRFVMIPLFLALYFNDHSVTALLVVLLAGLTDLLDGYIARRSGQITTTGIMLDPLADKLMMLSVIAALLVGGEIPWAAAILMAIREVGMIASSAFFHFRGMKTVPANVFGKVTTAVYYLAIMLLFLDQPGGVAVLWCAVVLSFLTTGVYLMKFRNLNQAS
;
A
#
# COMPACT_ATOMS: atom_id res chain seq x y z
N MET A 1 -3.43 0.44 25.34
CA MET A 1 -3.37 0.52 23.86
C MET A 1 -2.76 1.86 23.51
N ASN A 2 -1.77 1.90 22.63
CA ASN A 2 -1.11 3.15 22.23
C ASN A 2 -1.83 3.76 21.02
N VAL A 3 -1.73 5.08 20.86
CA VAL A 3 -2.37 5.84 19.76
C VAL A 3 -2.07 5.26 18.37
N PRO A 4 -0.83 4.83 18.04
CA PRO A 4 -0.54 4.19 16.75
C PRO A 4 -1.33 2.90 16.53
N ASN A 5 -1.46 2.06 17.55
CA ASN A 5 -2.19 0.79 17.43
C ASN A 5 -3.71 1.00 17.23
N MET A 6 -4.27 2.10 17.77
CA MET A 6 -5.66 2.46 17.50
C MET A 6 -5.85 2.93 16.04
N LEU A 7 -4.88 3.65 15.48
CA LEU A 7 -4.88 4.06 14.08
C LEU A 7 -4.79 2.84 13.15
N THR A 8 -3.90 1.88 13.44
CA THR A 8 -3.83 0.61 12.68
C THR A 8 -5.14 -0.17 12.73
N MET A 9 -5.76 -0.28 13.92
CA MET A 9 -7.06 -0.95 14.08
C MET A 9 -8.17 -0.21 13.33
N SER A 10 -8.11 1.13 13.26
CA SER A 10 -9.06 1.91 12.48
C SER A 10 -9.00 1.56 10.98
N ARG A 11 -7.81 1.30 10.42
CA ARG A 11 -7.65 0.84 9.03
C ARG A 11 -8.31 -0.51 8.79
N PHE A 12 -8.19 -1.45 9.72
CA PHE A 12 -8.90 -2.74 9.62
C PHE A 12 -10.42 -2.57 9.56
N VAL A 13 -10.98 -1.58 10.27
CA VAL A 13 -12.41 -1.26 10.22
C VAL A 13 -12.78 -0.48 8.95
N MET A 14 -11.86 0.34 8.43
CA MET A 14 -12.06 1.07 7.18
C MET A 14 -12.16 0.15 5.96
N ILE A 15 -11.52 -1.03 5.98
CA ILE A 15 -11.60 -2.01 4.87
C ILE A 15 -13.03 -2.48 4.58
N PRO A 16 -13.78 -3.09 5.52
CA PRO A 16 -15.15 -3.52 5.26
C PRO A 16 -16.09 -2.33 5.02
N LEU A 17 -15.85 -1.18 5.66
CA LEU A 17 -16.59 0.06 5.38
C LEU A 17 -16.39 0.52 3.93
N PHE A 18 -15.15 0.50 3.45
CA PHE A 18 -14.80 0.81 2.07
C PHE A 18 -15.53 -0.11 1.09
N LEU A 19 -15.46 -1.43 1.30
CA LEU A 19 -16.13 -2.40 0.43
C LEU A 19 -17.65 -2.19 0.43
N ALA A 20 -18.25 -1.99 1.60
CA ALA A 20 -19.68 -1.71 1.72
C ALA A 20 -20.07 -0.44 0.95
N LEU A 21 -19.33 0.66 1.10
CA LEU A 21 -19.63 1.91 0.39
C LEU A 21 -19.46 1.77 -1.12
N TYR A 22 -18.40 1.08 -1.57
CA TYR A 22 -18.13 0.88 -2.99
C TYR A 22 -19.25 0.06 -3.65
N PHE A 23 -19.67 -1.05 -3.06
CA PHE A 23 -20.73 -1.91 -3.62
C PHE A 23 -22.15 -1.36 -3.45
N ASN A 24 -22.34 -0.25 -2.72
CA ASN A 24 -23.62 0.46 -2.61
C ASN A 24 -23.62 1.77 -3.43
N ASP A 25 -22.82 1.84 -4.50
CA ASP A 25 -22.75 2.98 -5.43
C ASP A 25 -22.35 4.33 -4.78
N HIS A 26 -21.66 4.27 -3.64
CA HIS A 26 -21.13 5.46 -2.96
C HIS A 26 -19.64 5.68 -3.26
N SER A 27 -19.28 5.69 -4.55
CA SER A 27 -17.88 5.71 -5.03
C SER A 27 -17.06 6.87 -4.46
N VAL A 28 -17.62 8.09 -4.38
CA VAL A 28 -16.92 9.25 -3.81
C VAL A 28 -16.64 9.04 -2.31
N THR A 29 -17.61 8.53 -1.55
CA THR A 29 -17.43 8.24 -0.12
C THR A 29 -16.44 7.11 0.10
N ALA A 30 -16.47 6.08 -0.74
CA ALA A 30 -15.50 4.99 -0.72
C ALA A 30 -14.07 5.49 -0.99
N LEU A 31 -13.90 6.38 -1.98
CA LEU A 31 -12.63 7.05 -2.26
C LEU A 31 -12.13 7.86 -1.05
N LEU A 32 -13.01 8.62 -0.40
CA LEU A 32 -12.65 9.36 0.82
C LEU A 32 -12.16 8.43 1.92
N VAL A 33 -12.78 7.26 2.12
CA VAL A 33 -12.31 6.25 3.08
C VAL A 33 -10.92 5.74 2.71
N VAL A 34 -10.64 5.48 1.42
CA VAL A 34 -9.31 5.05 0.95
C VAL A 34 -8.25 6.13 1.22
N LEU A 35 -8.56 7.39 0.92
CA LEU A 35 -7.65 8.50 1.15
C LEU A 35 -7.42 8.73 2.65
N LEU A 36 -8.46 8.64 3.48
CA LEU A 36 -8.34 8.72 4.93
C LEU A 36 -7.49 7.58 5.50
N ALA A 37 -7.68 6.35 5.02
CA ALA A 37 -6.85 5.21 5.41
C ALA A 37 -5.36 5.46 5.10
N GLY A 38 -5.05 5.95 3.90
CA GLY A 38 -3.67 6.31 3.52
C GLY A 38 -3.09 7.46 4.36
N LEU A 39 -3.90 8.47 4.69
CA LEU A 39 -3.49 9.56 5.57
C LEU A 39 -3.23 9.09 7.01
N THR A 40 -4.06 8.18 7.53
CA THR A 40 -3.87 7.64 8.89
C THR A 40 -2.55 6.89 9.03
N ASP A 41 -2.11 6.15 8.00
CA ASP A 41 -0.80 5.46 7.96
C ASP A 41 0.40 6.43 7.95
N LEU A 42 0.26 7.58 7.30
CA LEU A 42 1.30 8.61 7.37
C LEU A 42 1.36 9.25 8.76
N LEU A 43 0.20 9.46 9.37
CA LEU A 43 0.06 10.08 10.68
C LEU A 43 0.53 9.15 11.80
N ASP A 44 0.19 7.86 11.82
CA ASP A 44 0.67 6.94 12.84
C ASP A 44 2.19 6.76 12.77
N GLY A 45 2.78 6.64 11.58
CA GLY A 45 4.22 6.57 11.41
C GLY A 45 4.91 7.86 11.89
N TYR A 46 4.29 9.02 11.68
CA TYR A 46 4.79 10.29 12.22
C TYR A 46 4.68 10.37 13.75
N ILE A 47 3.52 10.02 14.30
CA ILE A 47 3.24 10.05 15.75
C ILE A 47 4.12 9.04 16.48
N ALA A 48 4.26 7.81 15.99
CA ALA A 48 5.10 6.78 16.58
C ALA A 48 6.57 7.20 16.66
N ARG A 49 7.10 7.81 15.59
CA ARG A 49 8.47 8.35 15.56
C ARG A 49 8.67 9.52 16.52
N ARG A 50 7.68 10.42 16.63
CA ARG A 50 7.78 11.62 17.47
C ARG A 50 7.54 11.35 18.96
N SER A 51 6.65 10.41 19.27
CA SER A 51 6.27 10.06 20.65
C SER A 51 7.13 8.95 21.26
N GLY A 52 8.00 8.30 20.47
CA GLY A 52 8.79 7.16 20.91
C GLY A 52 7.96 5.90 21.20
N GLN A 53 6.66 5.90 20.88
CA GLN A 53 5.73 4.80 21.16
C GLN A 53 5.73 3.73 20.07
N ILE A 54 6.92 3.24 19.72
CA ILE A 54 7.08 2.16 18.74
C ILE A 54 6.82 0.83 19.45
N THR A 55 5.76 0.11 19.03
CA THR A 55 5.43 -1.22 19.58
C THR A 55 5.72 -2.30 18.54
N THR A 56 6.16 -3.48 18.99
CA THR A 56 6.38 -4.65 18.13
C THR A 56 5.10 -5.09 17.42
N THR A 57 3.96 -5.00 18.10
CA THR A 57 2.64 -5.30 17.53
C THR A 57 2.25 -4.32 16.43
N GLY A 58 2.46 -3.02 16.62
CA GLY A 58 2.18 -2.00 15.60
C GLY A 58 3.03 -2.21 14.35
N ILE A 59 4.34 -2.44 14.53
CA ILE A 59 5.28 -2.72 13.42
C ILE A 59 4.81 -3.87 12.53
N MET A 60 4.18 -4.90 13.11
CA MET A 60 3.69 -6.06 12.36
C MET A 60 2.31 -5.84 11.75
N LEU A 61 1.41 -5.17 12.48
CA LEU A 61 0.03 -4.91 12.03
C LEU A 61 -0.05 -3.83 10.94
N ASP A 62 0.82 -2.82 10.98
CA ASP A 62 0.79 -1.70 10.03
C ASP A 62 0.96 -2.16 8.57
N PRO A 63 2.00 -2.95 8.21
CA PRO A 63 2.14 -3.47 6.86
C PRO A 63 0.99 -4.41 6.46
N LEU A 64 0.42 -5.16 7.42
CA LEU A 64 -0.69 -6.06 7.14
C LEU A 64 -1.96 -5.27 6.78
N ALA A 65 -2.28 -4.24 7.56
CA ALA A 65 -3.44 -3.38 7.32
C ALA A 65 -3.32 -2.62 5.99
N ASP A 66 -2.14 -2.08 5.68
CA ASP A 66 -1.84 -1.41 4.39
C ASP A 66 -2.08 -2.37 3.20
N LYS A 67 -1.53 -3.58 3.28
CA LYS A 67 -1.63 -4.57 2.19
C LYS A 67 -3.06 -5.05 1.98
N LEU A 68 -3.79 -5.31 3.07
CA LEU A 68 -5.19 -5.72 2.99
C LEU A 68 -6.07 -4.62 2.41
N MET A 69 -5.84 -3.36 2.80
CA MET A 69 -6.53 -2.21 2.21
C MET A 69 -6.26 -2.13 0.70
N MET A 70 -5.00 -2.20 0.29
CA MET A 70 -4.64 -2.12 -1.14
C MET A 70 -5.21 -3.29 -1.94
N LEU A 71 -5.15 -4.52 -1.42
CA LEU A 71 -5.76 -5.70 -2.06
C LEU A 71 -7.30 -5.57 -2.16
N SER A 72 -7.95 -4.99 -1.15
CA SER A 72 -9.40 -4.75 -1.16
C SER A 72 -9.78 -3.74 -2.23
N VAL A 73 -9.00 -2.65 -2.39
CA VAL A 73 -9.20 -1.68 -3.46
C VAL A 73 -9.04 -2.33 -4.83
N ILE A 74 -7.97 -3.12 -5.04
CA ILE A 74 -7.76 -3.85 -6.31
C ILE A 74 -8.93 -4.79 -6.60
N ALA A 75 -9.38 -5.54 -5.60
CA ALA A 75 -10.48 -6.49 -5.77
C ALA A 75 -11.79 -5.76 -6.11
N ALA A 76 -12.09 -4.66 -5.43
CA ALA A 76 -13.28 -3.84 -5.69
C ALA A 76 -13.28 -3.30 -7.12
N LEU A 77 -12.18 -2.65 -7.54
CA LEU A 77 -11.98 -2.12 -8.89
C LEU A 77 -12.11 -3.22 -9.97
N LEU A 78 -11.57 -4.42 -9.69
CA LEU A 78 -11.64 -5.55 -10.61
C LEU A 78 -13.07 -6.07 -10.75
N VAL A 79 -13.79 -6.25 -9.63
CA VAL A 79 -15.19 -6.72 -9.62
C VAL A 79 -16.11 -5.69 -10.27
N GLY A 80 -15.84 -4.39 -10.08
CA GLY A 80 -16.55 -3.30 -10.76
C GLY A 80 -16.26 -3.20 -12.26
N GLY A 81 -15.27 -3.94 -12.77
CA GLY A 81 -14.89 -3.89 -14.20
C GLY A 81 -14.08 -2.65 -14.60
N GLU A 82 -13.64 -1.85 -13.63
CA GLU A 82 -12.93 -0.59 -13.85
C GLU A 82 -11.46 -0.82 -14.24
N ILE A 83 -10.90 -1.98 -13.90
CA ILE A 83 -9.53 -2.37 -14.23
C ILE A 83 -9.48 -3.73 -14.94
N PRO A 84 -8.53 -3.92 -15.87
CA PRO A 84 -8.32 -5.22 -16.49
C PRO A 84 -7.72 -6.21 -15.50
N TRP A 85 -8.11 -7.49 -15.63
CA TRP A 85 -7.61 -8.60 -14.82
C TRP A 85 -6.07 -8.69 -14.79
N ALA A 86 -5.42 -8.36 -15.91
CA ALA A 86 -3.96 -8.36 -16.02
C ALA A 86 -3.32 -7.34 -15.05
N ALA A 87 -3.90 -6.13 -14.91
CA ALA A 87 -3.40 -5.14 -13.96
C ALA A 87 -3.59 -5.62 -12.52
N ALA A 88 -4.78 -6.15 -12.20
CA ALA A 88 -5.06 -6.67 -10.86
C ALA A 88 -4.09 -7.80 -10.44
N ILE A 89 -3.82 -8.76 -11.33
CA ILE A 89 -2.87 -9.85 -11.07
C ILE A 89 -1.46 -9.30 -10.85
N LEU A 90 -0.98 -8.40 -11.71
CA LEU A 90 0.36 -7.82 -11.59
C LEU A 90 0.54 -7.04 -10.28
N MET A 91 -0.47 -6.27 -9.87
CA MET A 91 -0.48 -5.57 -8.59
C MET A 91 -0.44 -6.56 -7.42
N ALA A 92 -1.29 -7.59 -7.44
CA ALA A 92 -1.32 -8.61 -6.41
C ALA A 92 0.02 -9.35 -6.27
N ILE A 93 0.62 -9.77 -7.39
CA ILE A 93 1.96 -10.40 -7.43
C ILE A 93 3.00 -9.47 -6.82
N ARG A 94 2.96 -8.16 -7.16
CA ARG A 94 3.90 -7.18 -6.63
C ARG A 94 3.75 -7.04 -5.11
N GLU A 95 2.54 -6.93 -4.59
CA GLU A 95 2.30 -6.80 -3.14
C GLU A 95 2.75 -8.04 -2.38
N VAL A 96 2.34 -9.24 -2.84
CA VAL A 96 2.75 -10.51 -2.23
C VAL A 96 4.26 -10.69 -2.33
N GLY A 97 4.86 -10.37 -3.48
CA GLY A 97 6.30 -10.45 -3.71
C GLY A 97 7.09 -9.53 -2.77
N MET A 98 6.61 -8.31 -2.50
CA MET A 98 7.23 -7.40 -1.54
C MET A 98 7.16 -7.94 -0.11
N ILE A 99 6.01 -8.47 0.31
CA ILE A 99 5.85 -9.11 1.63
C ILE A 99 6.79 -10.31 1.76
N ALA A 100 6.76 -11.23 0.79
CA ALA A 100 7.56 -12.44 0.81
C ALA A 100 9.07 -12.12 0.83
N SER A 101 9.50 -11.16 0.01
CA SER A 101 10.89 -10.69 0.01
C SER A 101 11.28 -10.10 1.36
N SER A 102 10.45 -9.21 1.92
CA SER A 102 10.70 -8.59 3.22
C SER A 102 10.79 -9.62 4.34
N ALA A 103 9.87 -10.59 4.37
CA ALA A 103 9.86 -11.65 5.38
C ALA A 103 11.09 -12.55 5.26
N PHE A 104 11.40 -13.01 4.04
CA PHE A 104 12.58 -13.85 3.78
C PHE A 104 13.88 -13.16 4.21
N PHE A 105 14.00 -11.85 3.98
CA PHE A 105 15.18 -11.09 4.38
C PHE A 105 15.26 -10.87 5.90
N HIS A 106 14.13 -10.63 6.56
CA HIS A 106 14.07 -10.50 8.00
C HIS A 106 14.52 -11.80 8.71
N PHE A 107 14.06 -12.96 8.24
CA PHE A 107 14.47 -14.26 8.80
C PHE A 107 15.97 -14.58 8.62
N ARG A 108 16.65 -13.94 7.67
CA ARG A 108 18.10 -14.09 7.45
C ARG A 108 18.95 -13.05 8.19
N GLY A 109 18.34 -12.22 9.04
CA GLY A 109 19.06 -11.20 9.82
C GLY A 109 19.68 -10.08 8.96
N MET A 110 19.23 -9.92 7.72
CA MET A 110 19.80 -8.95 6.78
C MET A 110 19.29 -7.54 7.06
N LYS A 111 20.13 -6.54 6.78
CA LYS A 111 19.79 -5.12 6.99
C LYS A 111 18.69 -4.69 6.02
N THR A 112 17.70 -3.96 6.53
CA THR A 112 16.58 -3.43 5.73
C THR A 112 17.01 -2.20 4.93
N VAL A 113 16.45 -2.04 3.73
CA VAL A 113 16.71 -0.84 2.91
C VAL A 113 15.82 0.30 3.39
N PRO A 114 16.37 1.49 3.70
CA PRO A 114 15.58 2.63 4.11
C PRO A 114 14.66 3.13 3.00
N ALA A 115 13.57 3.80 3.38
CA ALA A 115 12.59 4.35 2.45
C ALA A 115 13.25 5.27 1.41
N ASN A 116 13.00 5.01 0.14
CA ASN A 116 13.62 5.71 -0.99
C ASN A 116 12.59 6.58 -1.73
N VAL A 117 13.04 7.69 -2.32
CA VAL A 117 12.20 8.64 -3.06
C VAL A 117 11.37 7.93 -4.15
N PHE A 118 11.99 6.99 -4.87
CA PHE A 118 11.33 6.19 -5.88
C PHE A 118 10.08 5.46 -5.35
N GLY A 119 10.15 4.87 -4.15
CA GLY A 119 9.01 4.20 -3.54
C GLY A 119 7.86 5.15 -3.24
N LYS A 120 8.16 6.36 -2.76
CA LYS A 120 7.15 7.41 -2.51
C LYS A 120 6.45 7.86 -3.79
N VAL A 121 7.22 8.03 -4.87
CA VAL A 121 6.67 8.40 -6.19
C VAL A 121 5.72 7.32 -6.69
N THR A 122 6.12 6.04 -6.65
CA THR A 122 5.24 4.92 -7.03
C THR A 122 3.93 4.94 -6.25
N THR A 123 4.00 5.11 -4.92
CA THR A 123 2.79 5.18 -4.08
C THR A 123 1.90 6.36 -4.47
N ALA A 124 2.47 7.53 -4.72
CA ALA A 124 1.70 8.71 -5.15
C ALA A 124 1.00 8.48 -6.51
N VAL A 125 1.68 7.85 -7.46
CA VAL A 125 1.09 7.52 -8.77
C VAL A 125 -0.02 6.47 -8.63
N TYR A 126 0.11 5.50 -7.70
CA TYR A 126 -0.98 4.57 -7.39
C TYR A 126 -2.22 5.27 -6.83
N TYR A 127 -2.05 6.15 -5.84
CA TYR A 127 -3.17 6.91 -5.29
C TYR A 127 -3.83 7.80 -6.35
N LEU A 128 -3.04 8.40 -7.25
CA LEU A 128 -3.57 9.15 -8.39
C LEU A 128 -4.37 8.25 -9.33
N ALA A 129 -3.87 7.06 -9.67
CA ALA A 129 -4.60 6.10 -10.50
C ALA A 129 -5.93 5.70 -9.87
N ILE A 130 -5.92 5.34 -8.58
CA ILE A 130 -7.13 5.00 -7.82
C ILE A 130 -8.12 6.16 -7.82
N MET A 131 -7.65 7.39 -7.56
CA MET A 131 -8.52 8.58 -7.57
C MET A 131 -9.19 8.79 -8.94
N LEU A 132 -8.44 8.65 -10.04
CA LEU A 132 -8.99 8.81 -11.38
C LEU A 132 -10.01 7.71 -11.73
N LEU A 133 -9.73 6.45 -11.34
CA LEU A 133 -10.65 5.33 -11.56
C LEU A 133 -11.97 5.52 -10.79
N PHE A 134 -11.90 5.88 -9.51
CA PHE A 134 -13.08 6.10 -8.67
C PHE A 134 -13.94 7.30 -9.10
N LEU A 135 -13.35 8.29 -9.76
CA LEU A 135 -14.03 9.49 -10.27
C LEU A 135 -14.46 9.33 -11.73
N ASP A 136 -14.34 8.13 -12.30
CA ASP A 136 -14.61 7.81 -13.71
C ASP A 136 -13.94 8.80 -14.68
N GLN A 137 -12.71 9.22 -14.34
CA GLN A 137 -11.96 10.18 -15.14
C GLN A 137 -11.16 9.46 -16.25
N PRO A 138 -11.12 10.05 -17.46
CA PRO A 138 -10.37 9.45 -18.56
C PRO A 138 -8.89 9.33 -18.20
N GLY A 139 -8.30 8.20 -18.57
CA GLY A 139 -6.87 7.92 -18.34
C GLY A 139 -6.55 7.23 -17.01
N GLY A 140 -7.53 6.95 -16.14
CA GLY A 140 -7.30 6.20 -14.89
C GLY A 140 -6.55 4.88 -15.10
N VAL A 141 -6.97 4.08 -16.09
CA VAL A 141 -6.30 2.81 -16.46
C VAL A 141 -4.88 3.04 -17.00
N ALA A 142 -4.65 4.11 -17.76
CA ALA A 142 -3.31 4.42 -18.28
C ALA A 142 -2.34 4.79 -17.14
N VAL A 143 -2.80 5.64 -16.21
CA VAL A 143 -2.03 6.00 -15.02
C VAL A 143 -1.81 4.78 -14.12
N LEU A 144 -2.77 3.86 -14.03
CA LEU A 144 -2.62 2.59 -13.34
C LEU A 144 -1.49 1.75 -13.95
N TRP A 145 -1.45 1.59 -15.27
CA TRP A 145 -0.36 0.88 -15.94
C TRP A 145 0.99 1.55 -15.72
N CYS A 146 1.05 2.88 -15.73
CA CYS A 146 2.26 3.60 -15.33
C CYS A 146 2.66 3.28 -13.88
N ALA A 147 1.71 3.26 -12.94
CA ALA A 147 1.94 2.90 -11.55
C ALA A 147 2.50 1.48 -11.41
N VAL A 148 1.90 0.52 -12.15
CA VAL A 148 2.34 -0.88 -12.19
C VAL A 148 3.78 -0.98 -12.67
N VAL A 149 4.11 -0.39 -13.83
CA VAL A 149 5.48 -0.41 -14.38
C VAL A 149 6.47 0.21 -13.40
N LEU A 150 6.17 1.40 -12.86
CA LEU A 150 6.99 2.05 -11.85
C LEU A 150 7.17 1.15 -10.61
N SER A 151 6.11 0.45 -10.18
CA SER A 151 6.18 -0.41 -9.01
C SER A 151 7.18 -1.55 -9.19
N PHE A 152 7.20 -2.22 -10.34
CA PHE A 152 8.20 -3.25 -10.64
C PHE A 152 9.62 -2.69 -10.75
N LEU A 153 9.79 -1.52 -11.37
CA LEU A 153 11.09 -0.85 -11.43
C LEU A 153 11.60 -0.51 -10.02
N THR A 154 10.74 0.01 -9.15
CA THR A 154 11.11 0.33 -7.77
C THR A 154 11.43 -0.89 -6.93
N THR A 155 10.73 -2.01 -7.14
CA THR A 155 11.07 -3.30 -6.53
C THR A 155 12.45 -3.77 -6.99
N GLY A 156 12.78 -3.64 -8.28
CA GLY A 156 14.12 -3.94 -8.80
C GLY A 156 15.21 -3.08 -8.15
N VAL A 157 14.99 -1.76 -8.05
CA VAL A 157 15.91 -0.83 -7.37
C VAL A 157 16.06 -1.18 -5.90
N TYR A 158 14.98 -1.57 -5.22
CA TYR A 158 15.00 -2.02 -3.83
C TYR A 158 15.89 -3.25 -3.66
N LEU A 159 15.71 -4.28 -4.50
CA LEU A 159 16.53 -5.50 -4.48
C LEU A 159 18.01 -5.24 -4.78
N MET A 160 18.32 -4.33 -5.72
CA MET A 160 19.70 -3.94 -6.00
C MET A 160 20.36 -3.23 -4.81
N LYS A 161 19.67 -2.24 -4.23
CA LYS A 161 20.16 -1.54 -3.02
C LYS A 161 20.36 -2.51 -1.86
N PHE A 162 19.43 -3.45 -1.69
CA PHE A 162 19.51 -4.48 -0.66
C PHE A 162 20.74 -5.38 -0.85
N ARG A 163 21.00 -5.83 -2.08
CA ARG A 163 22.17 -6.65 -2.39
C ARG A 163 23.47 -5.91 -2.06
N ASN A 164 23.58 -4.65 -2.45
CA ASN A 164 24.78 -3.85 -2.18
C ASN A 164 24.98 -3.61 -0.67
N LEU A 165 23.90 -3.40 0.09
CA LEU A 165 23.96 -3.15 1.53
C LEU A 165 24.47 -4.38 2.32
N ASN A 166 24.08 -5.58 1.90
CA ASN A 166 24.46 -6.84 2.58
C ASN A 166 25.69 -7.53 1.96
N GLN A 167 26.22 -7.03 0.85
CA GLN A 167 27.55 -7.43 0.32
C GLN A 167 28.69 -6.64 0.96
N ALA A 168 28.41 -5.49 1.57
CA ALA A 168 29.39 -4.61 2.21
C ALA A 168 29.68 -4.94 3.69
N SER A 169 29.30 -6.15 4.13
CA SER A 169 29.46 -6.69 5.50
C SER A 169 29.91 -8.13 5.43
#